data_AF-A0A090QHN2-F1
#
_entry.id   AF-A0A090QHN2-F1
#
_cell.length_a   1.000
_cell.length_b   1.000
_cell.length_c   1.000
_cell.angle_alpha   90.00
_cell.angle_beta   90.00
_cell.angle_gamma   90.00
#
_symmetry.space_group_name_H-M   'P 1'
#
loop_
_entity.id
_entity.type
_entity.pdbx_description
1 polymer ?
#
loop_
_entity_poly.entity_id
_entity_poly.type
_entity_poly.pdbx_seq_one_letter_code
_entity_poly.pdbx_strand_id
1 'polypeptide(L)'
;MQLSDIPQIKHVDADNFFLLAGPCAIEGEDMALRIAEKVVKITDKLNIPYVFKGSFKKANRSRIDSFTGIGDEKALKILRKVSETFKYLLLQISMRFLMLLWLQNM
;
A
#
# COMPACT_ATOMS: atom_id res chain seq x y z
N MET A 1 5.27 -5.65 -19.14
CA MET A 1 4.68 -6.39 -18.00
C MET A 1 3.19 -6.10 -18.05
N GLN A 2 2.35 -7.13 -18.15
CA GLN A 2 0.91 -7.00 -18.16
C GLN A 2 0.37 -7.08 -16.72
N LEU A 3 -0.79 -6.46 -16.45
CA LEU A 3 -1.43 -6.52 -15.12
C LEU A 3 -1.78 -7.97 -14.71
N SER A 4 -2.08 -8.82 -15.70
CA SER A 4 -2.31 -10.25 -15.56
C SER A 4 -1.12 -11.02 -14.98
N ASP A 5 0.10 -10.49 -15.10
CA ASP A 5 1.32 -11.16 -14.62
C ASP A 5 1.48 -11.00 -13.10
N ILE A 6 0.70 -10.13 -12.47
CA ILE A 6 0.83 -9.82 -11.06
C ILE A 6 -0.16 -10.67 -10.24
N PRO A 7 0.33 -11.51 -9.31
CA PRO A 7 -0.54 -12.39 -8.54
C PRO A 7 -1.48 -11.59 -7.64
N GLN A 8 -2.68 -12.13 -7.39
CA GLN A 8 -3.65 -11.59 -6.43
C GLN A 8 -4.17 -10.16 -6.74
N ILE A 9 -4.14 -9.76 -8.02
CA ILE A 9 -4.89 -8.59 -8.51
C ILE A 9 -6.21 -9.09 -9.09
N LYS A 10 -7.31 -8.52 -8.62
CA LYS A 10 -8.65 -8.77 -9.17
C LYS A 10 -8.97 -7.77 -10.28
N HIS A 11 -9.98 -8.08 -11.08
CA HIS A 11 -10.51 -7.20 -12.14
C HIS A 11 -9.50 -6.83 -13.23
N VAL A 12 -8.43 -7.63 -13.42
CA VAL A 12 -7.36 -7.35 -14.40
C VAL A 12 -7.86 -7.23 -15.84
N ASP A 13 -8.98 -7.87 -16.15
CA ASP A 13 -9.61 -7.84 -17.49
C ASP A 13 -10.63 -6.69 -17.64
N ALA A 14 -10.83 -5.88 -16.61
CA ALA A 14 -11.68 -4.71 -16.69
C ALA A 14 -10.98 -3.61 -17.52
N ASP A 15 -11.70 -3.02 -18.45
CA ASP A 15 -11.26 -1.83 -19.21
C ASP A 15 -11.34 -0.58 -18.30
N ASN A 16 -10.53 -0.57 -17.26
CA ASN A 16 -10.51 0.45 -16.22
C ASN A 16 -9.07 0.76 -15.79
N PHE A 17 -8.88 1.91 -15.15
CA PHE A 17 -7.57 2.29 -14.64
C PHE A 17 -7.14 1.41 -13.46
N PHE A 18 -5.83 1.29 -13.27
CA PHE A 18 -5.24 0.60 -12.14
C PHE A 18 -5.09 1.54 -10.93
N LEU A 19 -5.58 1.12 -9.77
CA LEU A 19 -5.51 1.89 -8.52
C LEU A 19 -4.43 1.34 -7.59
N LEU A 20 -3.47 2.19 -7.27
CA LEU A 20 -2.54 1.99 -6.16
C LEU A 20 -2.87 2.99 -5.05
N ALA A 21 -3.48 2.53 -3.96
CA ALA A 21 -3.94 3.43 -2.90
C ALA A 21 -3.83 2.81 -1.50
N GLY A 22 -3.81 3.67 -0.49
CA GLY A 22 -3.76 3.29 0.92
C GLY A 22 -3.17 4.40 1.79
N PRO A 23 -2.89 4.13 3.08
CA PRO A 23 -2.43 5.15 4.00
C PRO A 23 -1.02 5.66 3.67
N CYS A 24 -0.75 6.92 4.03
CA CYS A 24 0.56 7.52 3.88
C CYS A 24 1.63 6.73 4.66
N ALA A 25 1.32 6.35 5.91
CA ALA A 25 2.13 5.46 6.72
C ALA A 25 1.25 4.49 7.53
N ILE A 26 1.80 3.33 7.88
CA ILE A 26 1.13 2.36 8.75
C ILE A 26 1.39 2.76 10.20
N GLU A 27 0.34 3.20 10.88
CA GLU A 27 0.38 3.74 12.24
C GLU A 27 -0.33 2.82 13.25
N GLY A 28 -1.17 1.90 12.76
CA GLY A 28 -1.90 0.96 13.59
C GLY A 28 -2.63 -0.09 12.75
N GLU A 29 -2.96 -1.20 13.39
CA GLU A 29 -3.62 -2.34 12.76
C GLU A 29 -5.05 -2.00 12.33
N ASP A 30 -5.87 -1.50 13.27
CA ASP A 30 -7.27 -1.16 13.03
C ASP A 30 -7.41 -0.12 11.91
N MET A 31 -6.52 0.87 11.89
CA MET A 31 -6.49 1.87 10.83
C MET A 31 -6.24 1.23 9.46
N ALA A 32 -5.22 0.37 9.35
CA ALA A 32 -4.85 -0.27 8.10
C ALA A 32 -5.96 -1.19 7.59
N LEU A 33 -6.55 -2.01 8.47
CA LEU A 33 -7.65 -2.91 8.14
C LEU A 33 -8.90 -2.16 7.70
N ARG A 34 -9.30 -1.09 8.41
CA ARG A 34 -10.48 -0.27 8.06
C ARG A 34 -10.31 0.45 6.73
N ILE A 35 -9.12 0.97 6.44
CA ILE A 35 -8.83 1.61 5.16
C ILE A 35 -8.88 0.56 4.04
N ALA A 36 -8.21 -0.58 4.24
CA ALA A 36 -8.22 -1.66 3.27
C ALA A 36 -9.64 -2.14 2.95
N GLU A 37 -10.45 -2.40 3.98
CA GLU A 37 -11.83 -2.83 3.82
C GLU A 37 -12.66 -1.86 2.97
N LYS A 38 -12.56 -0.56 3.26
CA LYS A 38 -13.32 0.46 2.52
C LYS A 38 -12.91 0.52 1.06
N VAL A 39 -11.61 0.58 0.78
CA VAL A 39 -11.12 0.70 -0.60
C VAL A 39 -11.44 -0.56 -1.39
N VAL A 40 -11.23 -1.75 -0.81
CA VAL A 40 -11.58 -3.04 -1.42
C VAL A 40 -13.06 -3.09 -1.80
N LYS A 41 -13.97 -2.69 -0.90
CA LYS A 41 -15.42 -2.68 -1.21
C LYS A 41 -15.75 -1.75 -2.38
N ILE A 42 -15.08 -0.59 -2.48
CA ILE A 42 -15.29 0.37 -3.56
C ILE A 42 -14.75 -0.19 -4.88
N THR A 43 -13.52 -0.72 -4.87
CA THR A 43 -12.87 -1.24 -6.08
C THR A 43 -13.55 -2.50 -6.58
N ASP A 44 -14.07 -3.35 -5.68
CA ASP A 44 -14.88 -4.52 -6.05
C ASP A 44 -16.21 -4.12 -6.69
N LYS A 45 -16.88 -3.08 -6.17
CA LYS A 45 -18.14 -2.59 -6.74
C LYS A 45 -17.95 -1.98 -8.15
N LEU A 46 -16.80 -1.35 -8.38
CA LEU A 46 -16.51 -0.62 -9.62
C LEU A 46 -15.67 -1.44 -10.61
N ASN A 47 -15.32 -2.68 -10.30
CA ASN A 47 -14.41 -3.53 -11.07
C ASN A 47 -13.08 -2.80 -11.39
N ILE A 48 -12.48 -2.17 -10.39
CA ILE A 48 -11.20 -1.46 -10.53
C ILE A 48 -10.07 -2.39 -10.07
N PRO A 49 -9.07 -2.68 -10.93
CA PRO A 49 -7.82 -3.32 -10.51
C PRO A 49 -7.15 -2.54 -9.38
N TYR A 50 -6.85 -3.22 -8.26
CA TYR A 50 -6.40 -2.54 -7.05
C TYR A 50 -5.25 -3.25 -6.33
N VAL A 51 -4.29 -2.46 -5.86
CA VAL A 51 -3.22 -2.85 -4.94
C VAL A 51 -3.20 -1.92 -3.73
N PHE A 52 -3.22 -2.50 -2.53
CA PHE A 52 -3.10 -1.73 -1.31
C PHE A 52 -1.65 -1.30 -1.10
N LYS A 53 -1.44 0.00 -0.90
CA LYS A 53 -0.12 0.60 -0.64
C LYS A 53 -0.05 1.14 0.77
N GLY A 54 1.02 0.81 1.48
CA GLY A 54 1.34 1.40 2.79
C GLY A 54 2.83 1.59 2.97
N SER A 55 3.24 2.73 3.56
CA SER A 55 4.65 2.91 3.96
C SER A 55 4.86 2.51 5.41
N PHE A 56 5.86 1.67 5.65
CA PHE A 56 6.21 1.20 6.99
C PHE A 56 7.16 2.14 7.75
N LYS A 57 7.86 3.04 7.02
CA LYS A 57 8.84 3.96 7.59
C LYS A 57 8.88 5.30 6.86
N LYS A 58 8.90 6.39 7.62
CA LYS A 58 9.18 7.75 7.10
C LYS A 58 10.67 8.04 7.28
N ALA A 59 11.44 7.85 6.20
CA ALA A 59 12.92 7.89 6.27
C ALA A 59 13.54 9.25 5.89
N ASN A 60 12.74 10.25 5.50
CA ASN A 60 13.21 11.56 5.04
C ASN A 60 12.68 12.69 5.93
N ARG A 61 13.14 12.78 7.17
CA ARG A 61 12.74 13.87 8.08
C ARG A 61 13.97 14.73 8.39
N SER A 62 13.79 16.04 8.26
CA SER A 62 14.78 17.06 8.60
C SER A 62 14.91 17.31 10.10
N ARG A 63 13.97 16.79 10.92
CA ARG A 63 13.98 16.89 12.38
C ARG A 63 13.98 15.50 13.01
N ILE A 64 14.83 15.33 14.01
CA ILE A 64 15.13 14.04 14.68
C ILE A 64 14.01 13.58 15.62
N ASP A 65 13.11 14.49 16.02
CA ASP A 65 12.01 14.31 16.97
C ASP A 65 10.67 13.91 16.33
N SER A 66 10.61 13.83 15.00
CA SER A 66 9.39 13.48 14.28
C SER A 66 9.07 11.99 14.36
N PHE A 67 7.78 11.65 14.51
CA PHE A 67 7.29 10.27 14.43
C PHE A 67 7.79 9.56 13.15
N THR A 68 8.58 8.51 13.33
CA THR A 68 9.22 7.74 12.23
C THR A 68 8.40 6.55 11.77
N GLY A 69 7.39 6.15 12.55
CA GLY A 69 6.56 4.97 12.36
C GLY A 69 6.42 4.18 13.65
N ILE A 70 5.72 3.04 13.57
CA ILE A 70 5.53 2.10 14.69
C ILE A 70 6.62 1.02 14.78
N GLY A 71 7.70 1.16 14.00
CA GLY A 71 8.75 0.16 13.82
C GLY A 71 8.51 -0.75 12.60
N ASP A 72 9.58 -1.09 11.90
CA ASP A 72 9.54 -1.82 10.63
C ASP A 72 8.85 -3.18 10.81
N GLU A 73 9.28 -4.00 11.77
CA GLU A 73 8.66 -5.32 12.02
C GLU A 73 7.16 -5.25 12.32
N LYS A 74 6.73 -4.28 13.13
CA LYS A 74 5.32 -4.13 13.52
C LYS A 74 4.47 -3.71 12.33
N ALA A 75 4.96 -2.75 11.53
CA ALA A 75 4.30 -2.33 10.31
C ALA A 75 4.23 -3.45 9.25
N LEU A 76 5.31 -4.22 9.08
CA LEU A 76 5.36 -5.38 8.18
C LEU A 76 4.36 -6.48 8.60
N LYS A 77 4.21 -6.74 9.92
CA LYS A 77 3.22 -7.69 10.46
C LYS A 77 1.79 -7.23 10.16
N ILE A 78 1.50 -5.94 10.35
CA ILE A 78 0.19 -5.36 10.03
C ILE A 78 -0.09 -5.45 8.54
N LEU A 79 0.89 -5.12 7.69
CA LEU A 79 0.76 -5.25 6.25
C LEU A 79 0.45 -6.71 5.88
N ARG A 80 1.24 -7.68 6.35
CA ARG A 80 0.95 -9.11 6.12
C ARG A 80 -0.50 -9.48 6.49
N LYS A 81 -0.98 -9.04 7.65
CA LYS A 81 -2.36 -9.29 8.11
C LYS A 81 -3.40 -8.71 7.14
N VAL A 82 -3.19 -7.52 6.59
CA VAL A 82 -4.06 -6.93 5.56
C VAL A 82 -4.08 -7.80 4.31
N SER A 83 -2.91 -8.30 3.86
CA SER A 83 -2.80 -9.19 2.68
C SER A 83 -3.63 -10.45 2.87
N GLU A 84 -3.43 -11.12 4.01
CA GLU A 84 -4.07 -12.39 4.35
C GLU A 84 -5.59 -12.24 4.52
N THR A 85 -6.02 -11.13 5.11
CA THR A 85 -7.45 -10.86 5.37
C THR A 85 -8.23 -10.60 4.09
N PHE A 86 -7.70 -9.79 3.17
CA PHE A 86 -8.44 -9.36 1.99
C PHE A 86 -8.04 -10.10 0.70
N LYS A 87 -6.97 -10.91 0.73
CA LYS A 87 -6.41 -11.64 -0.43
C LYS A 87 -6.07 -10.73 -1.62
N TYR A 88 -5.61 -9.53 -1.33
CA TYR A 88 -5.08 -8.60 -2.33
C TYR A 88 -3.57 -8.54 -2.24
N LEU A 89 -2.95 -8.28 -3.39
CA LEU A 89 -1.55 -7.91 -3.44
C LEU A 89 -1.29 -6.64 -2.64
N LEU A 90 -0.20 -6.67 -1.88
CA LEU A 90 0.30 -5.52 -1.15
C LEU A 90 1.56 -4.96 -1.78
N LEU A 91 1.62 -3.64 -1.87
CA LEU A 91 2.86 -2.94 -2.20
C LEU A 91 3.37 -2.20 -0.97
N GLN A 92 4.55 -2.62 -0.52
CA GLN A 92 5.23 -2.05 0.64
C GLN A 92 6.32 -1.11 0.14
N ILE A 93 6.29 0.15 0.56
CA ILE A 93 7.26 1.14 0.07
C ILE A 93 7.85 1.92 1.23
N SER A 94 9.18 1.85 1.39
CA SER A 94 9.91 2.81 2.22
C SER A 94 9.83 4.19 1.57
N MET A 95 9.53 5.23 2.33
CA MET A 95 9.42 6.60 1.80
C MET A 95 10.75 7.09 1.19
N ARG A 96 11.89 6.54 1.63
CA ARG A 96 13.21 6.80 1.03
C ARG A 96 13.36 6.19 -0.35
N PHE A 97 12.78 5.02 -0.59
CA PHE A 97 12.77 4.37 -1.90
C PHE A 97 11.92 5.17 -2.90
N LEU A 98 10.75 5.65 -2.47
CA LEU A 98 9.88 6.49 -3.31
C LEU A 98 10.58 7.81 -3.70
N MET A 99 11.30 8.45 -2.76
CA MET A 99 12.00 9.70 -3.04
C MET A 99 13.23 9.50 -3.94
N LEU A 100 13.94 8.37 -3.81
CA LEU A 100 15.04 8.03 -4.71
C LEU A 100 14.55 7.80 -6.15
N LEU A 101 13.44 7.06 -6.32
CA LEU A 101 12.82 6.87 -7.64
C LEU A 101 12.37 8.20 -8.24
N TRP A 102 11.79 9.11 -7.45
CA TRP A 102 11.37 10.42 -7.94
C TRP A 102 12.55 11.30 -8.36
N LEU A 103 13.64 11.31 -7.58
CA LEU A 103 14.86 12.05 -7.91
C LEU A 103 15.61 11.50 -9.14
N GLN A 104 15.50 10.20 -9.42
CA GLN A 104 16.12 9.57 -10.60
C GLN A 104 15.34 9.79 -11.89
N ASN A 105 14.09 10.26 -11.81
CA ASN A 105 13.23 10.54 -12.96
C ASN A 105 12.96 12.06 -13.14
N MET A 106 13.83 12.89 -12.57
CA MET A 106 13.89 14.35 -12.79
C MET A 106 15.19 14.74 -13.52
#